data_AF-A0A9D6N036-F1
#
_entry.id   AF-A0A9D6N036-F1
#
_cell.length_a   1.000
_cell.length_b   1.000
_cell.length_c   1.000
_cell.angle_alpha   90.00
_cell.angle_beta   90.00
_cell.angle_gamma   90.00
#
_symmetry.space_group_name_H-M   'P 1'
#
loop_
_entity.id
_entity.type
_entity.pdbx_description
1 polymer ?
#
loop_
_entity_poly.entity_id
_entity_poly.type
_entity_poly.pdbx_seq_one_letter_code
_entity_poly.pdbx_strand_id
1 'polypeptide(L)'
;MNTNQRDSKTAPPAIARKAASPVSNGHPERQLRPSLSSTWGRAVPRAGRGAAVIGAVVILLVAGAVSAAQVALEPDPVKADAKTDAVIKGALKFLASKQHPNGAWGSQEEEVHHQVAMTGYVLMCFQAAGQLPGEGEFGKNVQQGVQFLIDSTAPDGLLGNRNNGQYMYNHGIAAIAMGEIYGQTKTPVLRAKLDRVIKVILSSQNTEGGWRYRPIAHDADISVTVLQVVALRAAKNGGLDVPQKTIDNAVRYVKSCYHEKSGGFCYQPQREPGYARTAAAIYSLQVCGLYDDPMVKAGAKYLMGIPRNNQDWFTYGNFYAAPALYMVGGDTWSRYYAGIKETLIQSVTTRGDLSWWEPTLDQGRMGVGQVYCTAVYAMILAMPYHYIPLYQR
;
A
#
# COMPACT_ATOMS: atom_id res chain seq x y z
N MET A 1 -47.63 -25.80 -3.61
CA MET A 1 -47.63 -25.64 -2.15
C MET A 1 -46.23 -26.00 -1.64
N ASN A 2 -45.59 -25.06 -0.91
CA ASN A 2 -44.68 -25.20 0.25
C ASN A 2 -44.05 -26.60 0.54
N THR A 3 -42.78 -26.80 0.93
CA THR A 3 -41.82 -26.08 1.80
C THR A 3 -40.43 -26.75 1.64
N ASN A 4 -39.29 -26.07 1.52
CA ASN A 4 -38.48 -25.37 2.53
C ASN A 4 -37.55 -26.29 3.38
N GLN A 5 -36.24 -26.26 3.12
CA GLN A 5 -35.18 -26.38 4.14
C GLN A 5 -33.88 -25.75 3.61
N ARG A 6 -33.48 -24.62 4.19
CA ARG A 6 -32.21 -23.93 3.97
C ARG A 6 -31.27 -24.28 5.11
N ASP A 7 -30.11 -24.85 4.80
CA ASP A 7 -29.00 -24.96 5.74
C ASP A 7 -28.12 -23.71 5.74
N SER A 8 -27.85 -23.26 6.96
CA SER A 8 -27.13 -22.07 7.37
C SER A 8 -25.64 -22.16 7.07
N LYS A 9 -25.12 -21.22 6.26
CA LYS A 9 -23.68 -20.91 6.17
C LYS A 9 -23.34 -19.76 7.12
N THR A 10 -22.37 -20.02 7.98
CA THR A 10 -21.79 -19.12 8.98
C THR A 10 -21.04 -17.95 8.32
N ALA A 11 -21.50 -16.73 8.61
CA ALA A 11 -20.86 -15.47 8.21
C ALA A 11 -19.87 -15.00 9.29
N PRO A 12 -18.75 -14.33 8.94
CA PRO A 12 -18.01 -13.51 9.89
C PRO A 12 -18.78 -12.21 10.21
N PRO A 13 -18.78 -11.71 11.46
CA PRO A 13 -19.78 -10.74 11.91
C PRO A 13 -19.53 -9.33 11.38
N ALA A 14 -20.60 -8.74 10.86
CA ALA A 14 -20.76 -7.30 10.75
C ALA A 14 -20.89 -6.66 12.15
N ILE A 15 -20.38 -5.43 12.22
CA ILE A 15 -20.38 -4.42 13.29
C ILE A 15 -21.45 -4.66 14.39
N ALA A 16 -21.00 -5.08 15.58
CA ALA A 16 -21.81 -5.08 16.81
C ALA A 16 -21.24 -4.07 17.82
N ARG A 17 -21.97 -2.97 18.04
CA ARG A 17 -21.75 -2.05 19.16
C ARG A 17 -22.17 -2.72 20.48
N LYS A 18 -21.35 -2.64 21.52
CA LYS A 18 -21.84 -2.65 22.91
C LYS A 18 -20.96 -1.81 23.83
N ALA A 19 -21.64 -1.06 24.68
CA ALA A 19 -21.16 0.00 25.55
C ALA A 19 -20.17 -0.49 26.62
N ALA A 20 -19.18 0.36 26.94
CA ALA A 20 -18.32 0.20 28.10
C ALA A 20 -18.83 1.06 29.27
N SER A 21 -18.75 0.53 30.48
CA SER A 21 -18.86 1.27 31.74
C SER A 21 -17.73 0.82 32.68
N PRO A 22 -17.29 1.68 33.62
CA PRO A 22 -15.88 1.78 34.00
C PRO A 22 -15.53 0.99 35.27
N VAL A 23 -14.28 0.56 35.39
CA VAL A 23 -13.70 0.14 36.68
C VAL A 23 -12.32 0.76 36.86
N SER A 24 -12.06 1.15 38.10
CA SER A 24 -11.09 2.11 38.62
C SER A 24 -9.75 1.52 39.07
N ASN A 25 -8.76 2.44 39.14
CA ASN A 25 -7.66 2.63 40.08
C ASN A 25 -6.76 1.46 40.57
N GLY A 26 -5.45 1.71 40.50
CA GLY A 26 -4.46 1.07 41.40
C GLY A 26 -2.99 1.17 40.96
N HIS A 27 -2.31 2.25 41.36
CA HIS A 27 -0.84 2.46 41.38
C HIS A 27 -0.10 1.40 42.28
N PRO A 28 1.26 1.30 42.36
CA PRO A 28 2.26 2.36 42.14
C PRO A 28 3.61 2.01 41.47
N GLU A 29 4.34 3.10 41.27
CA GLU A 29 5.72 3.30 40.84
C GLU A 29 6.78 2.46 41.56
N ARG A 30 7.88 2.16 40.84
CA ARG A 30 9.21 2.05 41.43
C ARG A 30 10.26 2.70 40.53
N GLN A 31 10.75 3.86 40.99
CA GLN A 31 11.97 4.51 40.52
C GLN A 31 13.19 3.71 41.00
N LEU A 32 14.14 3.43 40.10
CA LEU A 32 15.54 3.17 40.45
C LEU A 32 16.46 3.70 39.33
N ARG A 33 17.32 4.64 39.70
CA ARG A 33 18.55 5.12 39.04
C ARG A 33 19.53 5.49 40.18
N PRO A 34 20.81 5.80 39.93
CA PRO A 34 21.77 5.22 38.98
C PRO A 34 23.15 4.99 39.63
N SER A 35 24.04 4.19 39.01
CA SER A 35 25.49 4.15 39.28
C SER A 35 26.10 3.12 38.30
N LEU A 36 27.27 3.23 37.66
CA LEU A 36 28.49 3.99 37.87
C LEU A 36 29.25 4.07 36.52
N SER A 37 30.14 5.05 36.47
CA SER A 37 31.21 5.31 35.52
C SER A 37 32.17 4.14 35.28
N SER A 38 32.70 4.02 34.05
CA SER A 38 34.15 3.84 33.85
C SER A 38 34.57 4.17 32.42
N THR A 39 35.43 5.17 32.34
CA THR A 39 36.24 5.63 31.21
C THR A 39 37.22 4.57 30.72
N TRP A 40 37.37 4.42 29.40
CA TRP A 40 38.63 3.96 28.79
C TRP A 40 38.95 4.80 27.56
N GLY A 41 40.08 5.49 27.64
CA GLY A 41 40.63 6.34 26.59
C GLY A 41 41.53 5.55 25.62
N ARG A 42 41.47 6.02 24.37
CA ARG A 42 42.49 6.14 23.30
C ARG A 42 43.79 5.34 23.45
N ALA A 43 44.22 4.72 22.35
CA ALA A 43 45.43 5.16 21.62
C ALA A 43 45.53 4.52 20.23
N VAL A 44 45.85 5.37 19.25
CA VAL A 44 46.32 5.05 17.90
C VAL A 44 47.84 5.22 17.89
N PRO A 45 48.62 4.38 17.19
CA PRO A 45 49.96 4.77 16.75
C PRO A 45 50.02 4.96 15.22
N ARG A 46 50.73 6.02 14.83
CA ARG A 46 51.13 6.37 13.46
C ARG A 46 52.46 5.71 13.09
N ALA A 47 52.54 5.32 11.82
CA ALA A 47 53.65 5.41 10.86
C ALA A 47 55.04 4.81 11.18
N GLY A 48 55.48 3.89 10.31
CA GLY A 48 56.88 3.59 10.03
C GLY A 48 57.11 3.52 8.51
N ARG A 49 58.09 4.30 8.03
CA ARG A 49 58.58 4.32 6.64
C ARG A 49 59.48 3.09 6.38
N GLY A 50 59.35 2.47 5.21
CA GLY A 50 60.26 1.43 4.71
C GLY A 50 60.23 1.40 3.18
N ALA A 51 61.42 1.32 2.57
CA ALA A 51 61.72 1.70 1.20
C ALA A 51 61.36 0.67 0.11
N ALA A 52 61.37 1.19 -1.11
CA ALA A 52 61.13 0.60 -2.43
C ALA A 52 61.62 -0.84 -2.70
N VAL A 53 60.76 -1.63 -3.34
CA VAL A 53 61.11 -2.61 -4.38
C VAL A 53 60.06 -2.51 -5.48
N ILE A 54 60.43 -1.98 -6.65
CA ILE A 54 59.58 -1.97 -7.85
C ILE A 54 59.69 -3.34 -8.49
N GLY A 55 58.82 -4.26 -8.09
CA GLY A 55 58.56 -5.52 -8.80
C GLY A 55 57.31 -5.34 -9.65
N ALA A 56 57.46 -5.42 -10.98
CA ALA A 56 56.34 -5.40 -11.91
C ALA A 56 55.50 -6.68 -11.72
N VAL A 57 54.42 -6.59 -10.95
CA VAL A 57 53.38 -7.60 -10.89
C VAL A 57 52.42 -7.33 -12.03
N VAL A 58 52.49 -8.14 -13.08
CA VAL A 58 51.44 -8.24 -14.09
C VAL A 58 50.23 -8.90 -13.43
N ILE A 59 49.31 -8.09 -12.91
CA ILE A 59 47.99 -8.57 -12.50
C ILE A 59 47.19 -8.78 -13.78
N LEU A 60 47.10 -10.02 -14.24
CA LEU A 60 46.08 -10.45 -15.20
C LEU A 60 44.72 -10.32 -14.53
N LEU A 61 44.09 -9.15 -14.70
CA LEU A 61 42.67 -8.95 -14.41
C LEU A 61 41.87 -9.79 -15.40
N VAL A 62 41.57 -11.03 -15.02
CA VAL A 62 40.43 -11.76 -15.61
C VAL A 62 39.18 -11.08 -15.07
N ALA A 63 38.75 -10.03 -15.78
CA ALA A 63 37.44 -9.43 -15.58
C ALA A 63 36.40 -10.47 -16.04
N GLY A 64 35.97 -11.33 -15.12
CA GLY A 64 34.78 -12.13 -15.29
C GLY A 64 33.58 -11.19 -15.41
N ALA A 65 33.20 -10.88 -16.65
CA ALA A 65 31.96 -10.20 -16.94
C ALA A 65 30.81 -11.15 -16.58
N VAL A 66 30.34 -11.09 -15.34
CA VAL A 66 28.97 -11.50 -15.03
C VAL A 66 28.09 -10.46 -15.71
N SER A 67 27.73 -10.73 -16.96
CA SER A 67 26.66 -10.01 -17.63
C SER A 67 25.39 -10.34 -16.85
N ALA A 68 25.04 -9.49 -15.89
CA ALA A 68 23.68 -9.39 -15.43
C ALA A 68 22.88 -8.97 -16.66
N ALA A 69 22.28 -9.94 -17.35
CA ALA A 69 21.31 -9.67 -18.39
C ALA A 69 20.20 -8.85 -17.71
N GLN A 70 20.28 -7.53 -17.86
CA GLN A 70 19.12 -6.67 -17.68
C GLN A 70 18.15 -7.16 -18.75
N VAL A 71 17.18 -7.96 -18.32
CA VAL A 71 16.01 -8.24 -19.14
C VAL A 71 15.41 -6.87 -19.44
N ALA A 72 15.64 -6.38 -20.66
CA ALA A 72 15.01 -5.16 -21.13
C ALA A 72 13.51 -5.41 -21.01
N LEU A 73 12.84 -4.64 -20.15
CA LEU A 73 11.39 -4.69 -20.04
C LEU A 73 10.83 -4.30 -21.41
N GLU A 74 10.04 -5.20 -22.00
CA GLU A 74 9.25 -4.86 -23.18
C GLU A 74 8.44 -3.59 -22.87
N PRO A 75 8.41 -2.59 -23.77
CA PRO A 75 7.63 -1.37 -23.56
C PRO A 75 6.19 -1.70 -23.20
N ASP A 76 5.60 -1.04 -22.20
CA ASP A 76 4.19 -1.29 -21.84
C ASP A 76 3.30 -1.04 -23.08
N PRO A 77 2.62 -2.07 -23.60
CA PRO A 77 1.74 -1.91 -24.76
C PRO A 77 0.48 -1.10 -24.42
N VAL A 78 0.16 -0.94 -23.13
CA VAL A 78 -1.03 -0.23 -22.66
C VAL A 78 -0.77 1.27 -22.63
N LYS A 79 -1.68 2.04 -23.22
CA LYS A 79 -1.69 3.50 -23.13
C LYS A 79 -3.09 3.99 -22.77
N ALA A 80 -3.16 5.08 -22.02
CA ALA A 80 -4.39 5.83 -21.87
C ALA A 80 -4.68 6.57 -23.20
N ASP A 81 -5.93 6.47 -23.66
CA ASP A 81 -6.40 7.20 -24.84
C ASP A 81 -6.95 8.58 -24.43
N ALA A 82 -7.16 9.48 -25.40
CA ALA A 82 -7.60 10.85 -25.12
C ALA A 82 -8.94 10.93 -24.33
N LYS A 83 -9.83 9.95 -24.52
CA LYS A 83 -11.08 9.87 -23.75
C LYS A 83 -10.79 9.52 -22.29
N THR A 84 -9.89 8.57 -22.06
CA THR A 84 -9.42 8.17 -20.74
C THR A 84 -8.69 9.32 -20.05
N ASP A 85 -7.83 10.04 -20.76
CA ASP A 85 -7.12 11.22 -20.24
C ASP A 85 -8.09 12.32 -19.78
N ALA A 86 -9.13 12.59 -20.58
CA ALA A 86 -10.17 13.55 -20.22
C ALA A 86 -10.92 13.14 -18.94
N VAL A 87 -11.25 11.85 -18.80
CA VAL A 87 -11.90 11.31 -17.60
C VAL A 87 -10.98 11.38 -16.38
N ILE A 88 -9.70 11.05 -16.52
CA ILE A 88 -8.70 11.17 -15.43
C ILE A 88 -8.62 12.63 -14.99
N LYS A 89 -8.48 13.58 -15.94
CA LYS A 89 -8.43 15.01 -15.61
C LYS A 89 -9.70 15.49 -14.90
N GLY A 90 -10.87 15.06 -15.38
CA GLY A 90 -12.14 15.38 -14.72
C GLY A 90 -12.26 14.80 -13.31
N ALA A 91 -11.69 13.63 -13.06
CA ALA A 91 -11.62 13.01 -11.74
C ALA A 91 -10.72 13.78 -10.77
N LEU A 92 -9.55 14.24 -11.23
CA LEU A 92 -8.68 15.07 -10.42
C LEU A 92 -9.35 16.40 -10.03
N LYS A 93 -10.07 17.03 -10.97
CA LYS A 93 -10.86 18.25 -10.69
C LYS A 93 -11.96 17.99 -9.68
N PHE A 94 -12.69 16.88 -9.83
CA PHE A 94 -13.71 16.49 -8.86
C PHE A 94 -13.10 16.30 -7.47
N LEU A 95 -12.00 15.55 -7.34
CA LEU A 95 -11.33 15.34 -6.05
C LEU A 95 -10.84 16.67 -5.47
N ALA A 96 -10.24 17.56 -6.27
CA ALA A 96 -9.84 18.89 -5.82
C ALA A 96 -11.03 19.71 -5.28
N SER A 97 -12.20 19.61 -5.90
CA SER A 97 -13.42 20.28 -5.44
C SER A 97 -14.00 19.71 -4.13
N LYS A 98 -13.58 18.51 -3.72
CA LYS A 98 -14.03 17.83 -2.49
C LYS A 98 -13.04 17.95 -1.33
N GLN A 99 -11.92 18.66 -1.51
CA GLN A 99 -10.94 18.84 -0.45
C GLN A 99 -11.49 19.77 0.63
N HIS A 100 -11.34 19.37 1.90
CA HIS A 100 -11.74 20.18 3.04
C HIS A 100 -10.73 21.29 3.33
N PRO A 101 -11.11 22.38 4.04
CA PRO A 101 -10.19 23.46 4.37
C PRO A 101 -8.93 23.03 5.15
N ASN A 102 -9.01 21.93 5.91
CA ASN A 102 -7.87 21.35 6.63
C ASN A 102 -6.98 20.45 5.76
N GLY A 103 -7.25 20.34 4.46
CA GLY A 103 -6.50 19.54 3.49
C GLY A 103 -6.95 18.09 3.35
N ALA A 104 -7.84 17.61 4.21
CA ALA A 104 -8.33 16.23 4.18
C ALA A 104 -9.36 15.99 3.06
N TRP A 105 -9.61 14.71 2.77
CA TRP A 105 -10.73 14.29 1.93
C TRP A 105 -11.69 13.35 2.68
N GLY A 106 -12.97 13.46 2.34
CA GLY A 106 -14.05 12.55 2.72
C GLY A 106 -15.39 13.28 2.69
N SER A 107 -16.34 12.83 1.86
CA SER A 107 -17.62 13.53 1.63
C SER A 107 -18.80 12.87 2.34
N GLN A 108 -18.82 11.53 2.38
CA GLN A 108 -19.91 10.76 2.99
C GLN A 108 -19.54 10.33 4.41
N GLU A 109 -20.53 9.92 5.22
CA GLU A 109 -20.34 9.58 6.64
C GLU A 109 -19.17 8.60 6.87
N GLU A 110 -19.13 7.51 6.12
CA GLU A 110 -18.06 6.51 6.20
C GLU A 110 -16.69 7.12 5.82
N GLU A 111 -16.62 7.92 4.75
CA GLU A 111 -15.37 8.58 4.34
C GLU A 111 -14.87 9.57 5.40
N VAL A 112 -15.79 10.31 6.03
CA VAL A 112 -15.47 11.29 7.09
C VAL A 112 -14.93 10.59 8.34
N HIS A 113 -15.40 9.38 8.65
CA HIS A 113 -14.83 8.58 9.74
C HIS A 113 -13.40 8.07 9.44
N HIS A 114 -13.00 8.06 8.17
CA HIS A 114 -11.75 7.48 7.66
C HIS A 114 -10.87 8.47 6.87
N GLN A 115 -10.91 9.76 7.20
CA GLN A 115 -10.20 10.83 6.46
C GLN A 115 -8.70 10.59 6.21
N VAL A 116 -8.00 9.93 7.13
CA VAL A 116 -6.59 9.54 6.95
C VAL A 116 -6.41 8.58 5.78
N ALA A 117 -7.25 7.54 5.70
CA ALA A 117 -7.22 6.60 4.59
C ALA A 117 -7.67 7.27 3.29
N MET A 118 -8.77 8.02 3.33
CA MET A 118 -9.30 8.73 2.16
C MET A 118 -8.28 9.68 1.57
N THR A 119 -7.59 10.45 2.42
CA THR A 119 -6.51 11.34 1.97
C THR A 119 -5.35 10.56 1.36
N GLY A 120 -4.98 9.42 1.93
CA GLY A 120 -3.96 8.54 1.34
C GLY A 120 -4.35 8.05 -0.07
N TYR A 121 -5.59 7.57 -0.27
CA TYR A 121 -6.08 7.17 -1.59
C TYR A 121 -6.05 8.31 -2.60
N VAL A 122 -6.54 9.49 -2.21
CA VAL A 122 -6.58 10.66 -3.10
C VAL A 122 -5.18 11.14 -3.46
N LEU A 123 -4.24 11.15 -2.51
CA LEU A 123 -2.85 11.49 -2.78
C LEU A 123 -2.20 10.51 -3.76
N MET A 124 -2.40 9.20 -3.60
CA MET A 124 -1.89 8.21 -4.56
C MET A 124 -2.51 8.40 -5.95
N CYS A 125 -3.79 8.76 -6.04
CA CYS A 125 -4.43 9.11 -7.32
C CYS A 125 -3.77 10.33 -7.98
N PHE A 126 -3.52 11.41 -7.23
CA PHE A 126 -2.83 12.59 -7.75
C PHE A 126 -1.42 12.25 -8.23
N GLN A 127 -0.67 11.43 -7.48
CA GLN A 127 0.67 10.98 -7.88
C GLN A 127 0.64 10.10 -9.14
N ALA A 128 -0.35 9.20 -9.28
CA ALA A 128 -0.51 8.40 -10.48
C ALA A 128 -0.72 9.25 -11.74
N ALA A 129 -1.24 10.47 -11.58
CA ALA A 129 -1.40 11.46 -12.64
C ALA A 129 -0.28 12.53 -12.67
N GLY A 130 0.86 12.27 -12.04
CA GLY A 130 2.04 13.13 -12.08
C GLY A 130 1.91 14.43 -11.29
N GLN A 131 1.01 14.51 -10.31
CA GLN A 131 0.84 15.68 -9.45
C GLN A 131 1.60 15.49 -8.13
N LEU A 132 2.43 16.47 -7.76
CA LEU A 132 3.27 16.44 -6.56
C LEU A 132 3.04 17.69 -5.69
N PRO A 133 3.45 17.69 -4.41
CA PRO A 133 3.32 18.86 -3.55
C PRO A 133 3.97 20.10 -4.17
N GLY A 134 3.17 21.12 -4.51
CA GLY A 134 3.64 22.36 -5.12
C GLY A 134 3.90 22.29 -6.63
N GLU A 135 3.67 21.15 -7.29
CA GLU A 135 3.94 20.94 -8.71
C GLU A 135 2.71 20.43 -9.46
N GLY A 136 2.53 20.88 -10.71
CA GLY A 136 1.37 20.54 -11.54
C GLY A 136 0.11 21.36 -11.24
N GLU A 137 -0.95 21.14 -12.01
CA GLU A 137 -2.24 21.85 -11.91
C GLU A 137 -2.86 21.73 -10.51
N PHE A 138 -2.65 20.58 -9.85
CA PHE A 138 -3.22 20.28 -8.53
C PHE A 138 -2.19 20.33 -7.40
N GLY A 139 -1.00 20.89 -7.63
CA GLY A 139 0.11 20.84 -6.66
C GLY A 139 -0.21 21.45 -5.30
N LYS A 140 -1.06 22.49 -5.25
CA LYS A 140 -1.55 23.08 -4.00
C LYS A 140 -2.44 22.11 -3.22
N ASN A 141 -3.35 21.41 -3.89
CA ASN A 141 -4.21 20.41 -3.26
C ASN A 141 -3.39 19.26 -2.68
N VAL A 142 -2.41 18.76 -3.45
CA VAL A 142 -1.50 17.70 -3.00
C VAL A 142 -0.70 18.16 -1.78
N GLN A 143 -0.15 19.38 -1.79
CA GLN A 143 0.59 19.93 -0.66
C GLN A 143 -0.27 20.01 0.62
N GLN A 144 -1.52 20.46 0.52
CA GLN A 144 -2.44 20.53 1.66
C GLN A 144 -2.80 19.13 2.19
N GLY A 145 -2.99 18.15 1.30
CA GLY A 145 -3.23 16.76 1.69
C GLY A 145 -2.06 16.13 2.44
N VAL A 146 -0.83 16.39 1.98
CA VAL A 146 0.40 15.94 2.67
C VAL A 146 0.51 16.60 4.03
N GLN A 147 0.25 17.90 4.12
CA GLN A 147 0.26 18.63 5.38
C GLN A 147 -0.75 18.03 6.37
N PHE A 148 -1.96 17.71 5.92
CA PHE A 148 -2.96 17.02 6.74
C PHE A 148 -2.44 15.69 7.32
N LEU A 149 -1.76 14.85 6.52
CA LEU A 149 -1.19 13.59 7.03
C LEU A 149 -0.04 13.81 8.03
N ILE A 150 0.81 14.81 7.79
CA ILE A 150 1.88 15.23 8.71
C ILE A 150 1.29 15.65 10.08
N ASP A 151 0.22 16.44 10.04
CA ASP A 151 -0.47 16.95 11.24
C ASP A 151 -1.28 15.85 11.94
N SER A 152 -1.77 14.87 11.19
CA SER A 152 -2.48 13.69 11.70
C SER A 152 -1.54 12.63 12.31
N THR A 153 -0.22 12.78 12.17
CA THR A 153 0.75 11.84 12.73
C THR A 153 0.95 12.10 14.22
N ALA A 154 0.45 11.19 15.07
CA ALA A 154 0.61 11.25 16.52
C ALA A 154 2.09 11.25 16.95
N PRO A 155 2.42 11.67 18.18
CA PRO A 155 3.80 11.68 18.67
C PRO A 155 4.53 10.34 18.53
N ASP A 156 3.82 9.23 18.72
CA ASP A 156 4.35 7.87 18.58
C ASP A 156 4.32 7.32 17.14
N GLY A 157 3.86 8.12 16.18
CA GLY A 157 3.82 7.77 14.76
C GLY A 157 2.50 7.19 14.27
N LEU A 158 1.54 6.90 15.16
CA LEU A 158 0.25 6.35 14.73
C LEU A 158 -0.56 7.41 13.95
N LEU A 159 -1.01 7.03 12.76
CA LEU A 159 -1.96 7.77 11.93
C LEU A 159 -3.39 7.28 12.21
N GLY A 160 -4.30 8.22 12.49
CA GLY A 160 -5.72 7.95 12.71
C GLY A 160 -6.15 7.83 14.18
N ASN A 161 -7.46 7.77 14.41
CA ASN A 161 -8.05 7.75 15.75
C ASN A 161 -7.97 6.37 16.38
N ARG A 162 -7.40 6.25 17.60
CA ARG A 162 -7.26 5.05 18.45
C ARG A 162 -8.56 4.41 18.96
N ASN A 163 -9.72 4.93 18.58
CA ASN A 163 -11.03 4.41 19.00
C ASN A 163 -11.86 3.79 17.86
N ASN A 164 -11.37 3.77 16.61
CA ASN A 164 -12.11 3.32 15.42
C ASN A 164 -11.96 1.83 15.04
N GLY A 165 -11.22 1.02 15.80
CA GLY A 165 -11.08 -0.42 15.62
C GLY A 165 -10.33 -0.92 14.37
N GLN A 166 -9.97 -0.03 13.44
CA GLN A 166 -9.40 -0.33 12.11
C GLN A 166 -8.09 0.44 11.85
N TYR A 167 -7.31 0.68 12.91
CA TYR A 167 -6.16 1.60 12.93
C TYR A 167 -5.13 1.33 11.84
N MET A 168 -4.68 0.08 11.74
CA MET A 168 -3.59 -0.29 10.84
C MET A 168 -3.99 -0.25 9.36
N TYR A 169 -5.30 -0.31 9.07
CA TYR A 169 -5.82 -0.13 7.72
C TYR A 169 -5.56 1.31 7.24
N ASN A 170 -6.06 2.27 8.01
CA ASN A 170 -5.89 3.69 7.72
C ASN A 170 -4.41 4.08 7.75
N HIS A 171 -3.67 3.56 8.74
CA HIS A 171 -2.25 3.78 8.90
C HIS A 171 -1.46 3.33 7.66
N GLY A 172 -1.70 2.10 7.19
CA GLY A 172 -1.00 1.54 6.04
C GLY A 172 -1.24 2.36 4.76
N ILE A 173 -2.50 2.69 4.46
CA ILE A 173 -2.85 3.48 3.26
C ILE A 173 -2.15 4.85 3.27
N ALA A 174 -2.22 5.57 4.39
CA ALA A 174 -1.55 6.86 4.51
C ALA A 174 -0.02 6.74 4.51
N ALA A 175 0.54 5.67 5.09
CA ALA A 175 1.97 5.40 5.08
C ALA A 175 2.50 5.13 3.66
N ILE A 176 1.74 4.44 2.80
CA ILE A 176 2.07 4.26 1.38
C ILE A 176 2.17 5.63 0.70
N ALA A 177 1.14 6.46 0.82
CA ALA A 177 1.12 7.80 0.20
C ALA A 177 2.28 8.68 0.71
N MET A 178 2.52 8.71 2.02
CA MET A 178 3.65 9.46 2.60
C MET A 178 5.01 8.92 2.11
N GLY A 179 5.15 7.59 1.98
CA GLY A 179 6.35 6.93 1.47
C GLY A 179 6.65 7.29 0.02
N GLU A 180 5.65 7.21 -0.86
CA GLU A 180 5.80 7.55 -2.27
C GLU A 180 6.10 9.04 -2.48
N ILE A 181 5.39 9.92 -1.77
CA ILE A 181 5.64 11.37 -1.83
C ILE A 181 7.03 11.70 -1.31
N TYR A 182 7.44 11.08 -0.20
CA TYR A 182 8.80 11.25 0.32
C TYR A 182 9.85 10.75 -0.69
N GLY A 183 9.59 9.60 -1.33
CA GLY A 183 10.45 9.02 -2.36
C GLY A 183 10.82 10.03 -3.45
N GLN A 184 9.85 10.84 -3.88
CA GLN A 184 9.99 11.81 -4.97
C GLN A 184 10.45 13.19 -4.51
N THR A 185 10.00 13.66 -3.33
CA THR A 185 10.25 15.04 -2.87
C THR A 185 11.44 15.18 -1.91
N LYS A 186 11.80 14.09 -1.21
CA LYS A 186 12.89 14.04 -0.22
C LYS A 186 12.82 15.09 0.90
N THR A 187 11.64 15.62 1.24
CA THR A 187 11.51 16.69 2.24
C THR A 187 11.87 16.22 3.67
N PRO A 188 12.67 17.00 4.45
CA PRO A 188 13.11 16.58 5.79
C PRO A 188 11.97 16.39 6.81
N VAL A 189 10.96 17.28 6.77
CA VAL A 189 9.80 17.20 7.68
C VAL A 189 9.02 15.91 7.45
N LEU A 190 8.79 15.55 6.19
CA LEU A 190 8.11 14.31 5.84
C LEU A 190 8.94 13.09 6.23
N ARG A 191 10.27 13.11 6.01
CA ARG A 191 11.17 12.02 6.46
C ARG A 191 11.01 11.73 7.94
N ALA A 192 11.05 12.77 8.78
CA ALA A 192 10.99 12.63 10.23
C ALA A 192 9.65 12.07 10.72
N LYS A 193 8.55 12.42 10.07
CA LYS A 193 7.21 11.87 10.37
C LYS A 193 7.09 10.44 9.86
N LEU A 194 7.49 10.18 8.61
CA LEU A 194 7.44 8.86 8.00
C LEU A 194 8.25 7.83 8.79
N ASP A 195 9.44 8.18 9.30
CA ASP A 195 10.24 7.29 10.15
C ASP A 195 9.47 6.78 11.38
N ARG A 196 8.67 7.65 12.03
CA ARG A 196 7.83 7.25 13.17
C ARG A 196 6.65 6.38 12.73
N VAL A 197 6.01 6.74 11.62
CA VAL A 197 4.93 5.95 11.02
C VAL A 197 5.42 4.53 10.73
N ILE A 198 6.57 4.39 10.07
CA ILE A 198 7.16 3.08 9.76
C ILE A 198 7.53 2.31 11.03
N LYS A 199 8.03 2.96 12.08
CA LYS A 199 8.30 2.29 13.37
C LYS A 199 7.07 1.65 13.99
N VAL A 200 5.88 2.25 13.85
CA VAL A 200 4.61 1.63 14.28
C VAL A 200 4.31 0.37 13.47
N ILE A 201 4.53 0.39 12.16
CA ILE A 201 4.38 -0.81 11.32
C ILE A 201 5.33 -1.90 11.80
N LEU A 202 6.62 -1.58 11.97
CA LEU A 202 7.63 -2.53 12.39
C LEU A 202 7.31 -3.17 13.76
N SER A 203 6.88 -2.37 14.73
CA SER A 203 6.55 -2.86 16.08
C SER A 203 5.26 -3.68 16.16
N SER A 204 4.42 -3.60 15.12
CA SER A 204 3.11 -4.26 15.09
C SER A 204 3.12 -5.60 14.33
N GLN A 205 4.26 -6.01 13.73
CA GLN A 205 4.35 -7.29 13.05
C GLN A 205 4.27 -8.43 14.07
N ASN A 206 3.34 -9.36 13.87
CA ASN A 206 3.22 -10.51 14.77
C ASN A 206 4.27 -11.61 14.46
N THR A 207 4.29 -12.66 15.28
CA THR A 207 5.23 -13.79 15.14
C THR A 207 5.00 -14.60 13.85
N GLU A 208 3.78 -14.62 13.33
CA GLU A 208 3.46 -15.24 12.04
C GLU A 208 4.04 -14.43 10.87
N GLY A 209 4.35 -13.15 11.06
CA GLY A 209 4.96 -12.26 10.07
C GLY A 209 3.99 -11.29 9.41
N GLY A 210 2.71 -11.28 9.81
CA GLY A 210 1.70 -10.40 9.26
C GLY A 210 1.22 -9.33 10.24
N TRP A 211 0.19 -8.60 9.81
CA TRP A 211 -0.45 -7.53 10.58
C TRP A 211 -1.97 -7.66 10.55
N ARG A 212 -2.62 -7.05 11.53
CA ARG A 212 -4.07 -6.93 11.63
C ARG A 212 -4.46 -5.53 12.08
N TYR A 213 -5.73 -5.33 12.38
CA TYR A 213 -6.37 -4.02 12.55
C TYR A 213 -5.83 -3.18 13.70
N ARG A 214 -5.22 -3.79 14.72
CA ARG A 214 -4.65 -3.09 15.88
C ARG A 214 -3.12 -2.96 15.76
N PRO A 215 -2.53 -1.86 16.27
CA PRO A 215 -1.09 -1.66 16.28
C PRO A 215 -0.42 -2.48 17.39
N ILE A 216 -0.68 -3.79 17.39
CA ILE A 216 -0.15 -4.77 18.35
C ILE A 216 0.22 -6.05 17.60
N ALA A 217 1.28 -6.70 18.04
CA ALA A 217 1.81 -7.92 17.44
C ALA A 217 1.04 -9.18 17.91
N HIS A 218 -0.27 -9.27 17.63
CA HIS A 218 -1.13 -10.36 18.10
C HIS A 218 -1.54 -11.32 16.98
N ASP A 219 -2.20 -10.82 15.95
CA ASP A 219 -2.79 -11.60 14.87
C ASP A 219 -2.50 -10.98 13.50
N ALA A 220 -2.84 -11.70 12.43
CA ALA A 220 -2.57 -11.29 11.07
C ALA A 220 -3.69 -11.67 10.09
N ASP A 221 -3.81 -10.89 9.02
CA ASP A 221 -4.55 -11.24 7.81
C ASP A 221 -3.91 -10.62 6.55
N ILE A 222 -4.28 -11.13 5.37
CA ILE A 222 -3.76 -10.62 4.08
C ILE A 222 -4.17 -9.16 3.82
N SER A 223 -5.35 -8.75 4.28
CA SER A 223 -5.94 -7.45 3.96
C SER A 223 -5.19 -6.28 4.57
N VAL A 224 -4.67 -6.44 5.79
CA VAL A 224 -3.85 -5.42 6.46
C VAL A 224 -2.37 -5.60 6.12
N THR A 225 -1.92 -6.85 5.98
CA THR A 225 -0.52 -7.17 5.68
C THR A 225 -0.06 -6.53 4.38
N VAL A 226 -0.87 -6.57 3.31
CA VAL A 226 -0.49 -5.94 2.03
C VAL A 226 -0.18 -4.46 2.20
N LEU A 227 -1.01 -3.71 2.92
CA LEU A 227 -0.81 -2.28 3.10
C LEU A 227 0.49 -1.97 3.84
N GLN A 228 0.80 -2.77 4.86
CA GLN A 228 2.02 -2.61 5.65
C GLN A 228 3.26 -2.94 4.82
N VAL A 229 3.23 -4.05 4.09
CA VAL A 229 4.33 -4.47 3.22
C VAL A 229 4.62 -3.44 2.14
N VAL A 230 3.57 -2.91 1.52
CA VAL A 230 3.69 -1.89 0.48
C VAL A 230 4.22 -0.58 1.06
N ALA A 231 3.76 -0.15 2.25
CA ALA A 231 4.29 1.02 2.94
C ALA A 231 5.78 0.86 3.29
N LEU A 232 6.18 -0.32 3.76
CA LEU A 232 7.59 -0.64 4.03
C LEU A 232 8.44 -0.59 2.76
N ARG A 233 7.92 -1.08 1.62
CA ARG A 233 8.60 -0.97 0.33
C ARG A 233 8.76 0.48 -0.11
N ALA A 234 7.68 1.28 -0.05
CA ALA A 234 7.71 2.70 -0.38
C ALA A 234 8.75 3.47 0.47
N ALA A 235 8.78 3.22 1.78
CA ALA A 235 9.76 3.80 2.69
C ALA A 235 11.20 3.38 2.35
N LYS A 236 11.42 2.09 2.07
CA LYS A 236 12.73 1.55 1.69
C LYS A 236 13.23 2.18 0.38
N ASN A 237 12.36 2.32 -0.63
CA ASN A 237 12.67 3.04 -1.89
C ASN A 237 13.00 4.52 -1.62
N GLY A 238 12.36 5.12 -0.61
CA GLY A 238 12.66 6.45 -0.12
C GLY A 238 14.04 6.60 0.54
N GLY A 239 14.69 5.50 0.95
CA GLY A 239 15.95 5.49 1.69
C GLY A 239 15.77 5.53 3.21
N LEU A 240 14.64 5.01 3.72
CA LEU A 240 14.49 4.67 5.14
C LEU A 240 15.00 3.25 5.39
N ASP A 241 15.50 3.02 6.60
CA ASP A 241 15.93 1.69 7.02
C ASP A 241 14.71 0.81 7.31
N VAL A 242 14.65 -0.33 6.64
CA VAL A 242 13.61 -1.34 6.79
C VAL A 242 14.30 -2.69 6.91
N PRO A 243 14.24 -3.35 8.10
CA PRO A 243 14.93 -4.60 8.32
C PRO A 243 14.50 -5.69 7.33
N GLN A 244 15.48 -6.34 6.68
CA GLN A 244 15.20 -7.41 5.72
C GLN A 244 14.40 -8.56 6.36
N LYS A 245 14.69 -8.89 7.62
CA LYS A 245 13.96 -9.89 8.40
C LYS A 245 12.46 -9.62 8.47
N THR A 246 12.04 -8.35 8.56
CA THR A 246 10.61 -7.98 8.57
C THR A 246 9.96 -8.32 7.23
N ILE A 247 10.64 -8.06 6.12
CA ILE A 247 10.17 -8.39 4.77
C ILE A 247 10.09 -9.90 4.58
N ASP A 248 11.13 -10.63 4.98
CA ASP A 248 11.18 -12.10 4.86
C ASP A 248 10.04 -12.77 5.67
N ASN A 249 9.77 -12.25 6.86
CA ASN A 249 8.63 -12.68 7.68
C ASN A 249 7.28 -12.42 6.99
N ALA A 250 7.12 -11.24 6.38
CA ALA A 250 5.90 -10.91 5.66
C ALA A 250 5.69 -11.82 4.45
N VAL A 251 6.74 -12.08 3.67
CA VAL A 251 6.71 -13.03 2.55
C VAL A 251 6.28 -14.42 3.04
N ARG A 252 6.87 -14.91 4.14
CA ARG A 252 6.50 -16.20 4.73
C ARG A 252 5.02 -16.25 5.13
N TYR A 253 4.51 -15.19 5.76
CA TYR A 253 3.10 -15.09 6.11
C TYR A 253 2.20 -15.12 4.86
N VAL A 254 2.49 -14.31 3.86
CA VAL A 254 1.70 -14.24 2.63
C VAL A 254 1.67 -15.60 1.93
N LYS A 255 2.82 -16.28 1.81
CA LYS A 255 2.89 -17.63 1.23
C LYS A 255 2.11 -18.66 2.03
N SER A 256 2.04 -18.54 3.35
CA SER A 256 1.23 -19.44 4.19
C SER A 256 -0.28 -19.31 3.94
N CYS A 257 -0.72 -18.23 3.29
CA CYS A 257 -2.11 -18.04 2.88
C CYS A 257 -2.40 -18.58 1.47
N TYR A 258 -1.43 -19.20 0.79
CA TYR A 258 -1.63 -19.78 -0.53
C TYR A 258 -2.53 -21.01 -0.49
N HIS A 259 -3.46 -21.11 -1.43
CA HIS A 259 -4.39 -22.22 -1.56
C HIS A 259 -4.04 -23.06 -2.79
N GLU A 260 -3.26 -24.12 -2.56
CA GLU A 260 -2.70 -25.01 -3.60
C GLU A 260 -3.73 -25.49 -4.63
N LYS A 261 -4.93 -25.89 -4.16
CA LYS A 261 -5.96 -26.47 -5.03
C LYS A 261 -6.50 -25.47 -6.06
N SER A 262 -6.57 -24.18 -5.73
CA SER A 262 -7.14 -23.18 -6.65
C SER A 262 -6.09 -22.25 -7.26
N GLY A 263 -4.88 -22.17 -6.69
CA GLY A 263 -3.88 -21.16 -7.04
C GLY A 263 -4.20 -19.75 -6.53
N GLY A 264 -5.19 -19.60 -5.64
CA GLY A 264 -5.57 -18.32 -5.04
C GLY A 264 -4.99 -18.14 -3.64
N PHE A 265 -5.29 -17.03 -2.98
CA PHE A 265 -4.89 -16.79 -1.58
C PHE A 265 -6.08 -16.54 -0.67
N CYS A 266 -5.95 -17.06 0.54
CA CYS A 266 -6.91 -17.01 1.62
C CYS A 266 -6.78 -15.72 2.43
N TYR A 267 -7.77 -15.42 3.28
CA TYR A 267 -7.70 -14.26 4.18
C TYR A 267 -6.69 -14.46 5.30
N GLN A 268 -6.72 -15.68 5.83
CA GLN A 268 -5.81 -16.26 6.80
C GLN A 268 -5.54 -17.69 6.33
N PRO A 269 -4.45 -18.34 6.77
CA PRO A 269 -4.16 -19.71 6.41
C PRO A 269 -5.37 -20.63 6.62
N GLN A 270 -5.53 -21.63 5.75
CA GLN A 270 -6.60 -22.65 5.84
C GLN A 270 -8.03 -22.12 5.68
N ARG A 271 -8.23 -20.93 5.10
CA ARG A 271 -9.56 -20.42 4.71
C ARG A 271 -9.82 -20.60 3.21
N GLU A 272 -10.96 -20.14 2.74
CA GLU A 272 -11.24 -20.09 1.30
C GLU A 272 -10.53 -18.89 0.63
N PRO A 273 -10.02 -19.08 -0.59
CA PRO A 273 -9.41 -18.01 -1.36
C PRO A 273 -10.47 -17.04 -1.89
N GLY A 274 -10.03 -15.86 -2.34
CA GLY A 274 -10.94 -14.90 -2.98
C GLY A 274 -10.20 -13.81 -3.73
N TYR A 275 -10.88 -13.14 -4.65
CA TYR A 275 -10.28 -12.17 -5.58
C TYR A 275 -9.39 -11.13 -4.88
N ALA A 276 -9.95 -10.35 -3.94
CA ALA A 276 -9.21 -9.29 -3.27
C ALA A 276 -8.01 -9.79 -2.45
N ARG A 277 -8.12 -10.99 -1.85
CA ARG A 277 -7.05 -11.62 -1.06
C ARG A 277 -5.93 -12.13 -1.96
N THR A 278 -6.28 -12.76 -3.07
CA THR A 278 -5.32 -13.16 -4.12
C THR A 278 -4.59 -11.94 -4.66
N ALA A 279 -5.30 -10.87 -5.02
CA ALA A 279 -4.70 -9.64 -5.51
C ALA A 279 -3.73 -9.01 -4.49
N ALA A 280 -4.16 -8.87 -3.24
CA ALA A 280 -3.33 -8.36 -2.15
C ALA A 280 -2.06 -9.21 -1.92
N ALA A 281 -2.19 -10.54 -1.97
CA ALA A 281 -1.08 -11.46 -1.76
C ALA A 281 -0.03 -11.36 -2.88
N ILE A 282 -0.45 -11.45 -4.15
CA ILE A 282 0.51 -11.34 -5.26
C ILE A 282 1.08 -9.93 -5.39
N TYR A 283 0.33 -8.90 -4.97
CA TYR A 283 0.87 -7.55 -4.86
C TYR A 283 2.01 -7.52 -3.84
N SER A 284 1.76 -8.07 -2.64
CA SER A 284 2.75 -8.17 -1.55
C SER A 284 4.02 -8.91 -1.97
N LEU A 285 3.89 -10.05 -2.65
CA LEU A 285 5.05 -10.82 -3.11
C LEU A 285 5.88 -10.02 -4.13
N GLN A 286 5.23 -9.36 -5.09
CA GLN A 286 5.92 -8.59 -6.11
C GLN A 286 6.65 -7.36 -5.54
N VAL A 287 6.03 -6.59 -4.63
CA VAL A 287 6.73 -5.45 -4.01
C VAL A 287 7.92 -5.87 -3.12
N CYS A 288 7.95 -7.15 -2.71
CA CYS A 288 9.09 -7.77 -2.04
C CYS A 288 10.16 -8.32 -3.00
N GLY A 289 10.03 -8.10 -4.32
CA GLY A 289 10.96 -8.54 -5.35
C GLY A 289 10.75 -9.97 -5.86
N LEU A 290 9.64 -10.62 -5.48
CA LEU A 290 9.33 -11.99 -5.91
C LEU A 290 8.50 -12.01 -7.20
N TYR A 291 8.97 -11.28 -8.20
CA TYR A 291 8.27 -11.06 -9.47
C TYR A 291 7.98 -12.34 -10.27
N ASP A 292 8.92 -13.30 -10.24
CA ASP A 292 8.84 -14.55 -11.00
C ASP A 292 8.33 -15.75 -10.19
N ASP A 293 7.89 -15.51 -8.95
CA ASP A 293 7.44 -16.56 -8.04
C ASP A 293 6.25 -17.34 -8.64
N PRO A 294 6.27 -18.69 -8.61
CA PRO A 294 5.17 -19.50 -9.14
C PRO A 294 3.80 -19.16 -8.55
N MET A 295 3.74 -18.75 -7.28
CA MET A 295 2.48 -18.36 -6.63
C MET A 295 1.94 -17.03 -7.16
N VAL A 296 2.81 -16.13 -7.63
CA VAL A 296 2.38 -14.89 -8.34
C VAL A 296 1.72 -15.25 -9.66
N LYS A 297 2.34 -16.16 -10.44
CA LYS A 297 1.78 -16.62 -11.73
C LYS A 297 0.45 -17.34 -11.54
N ALA A 298 0.36 -18.23 -10.54
CA ALA A 298 -0.88 -18.93 -10.20
C ALA A 298 -1.98 -17.96 -9.74
N GLY A 299 -1.64 -17.00 -8.87
CA GLY A 299 -2.58 -15.98 -8.40
C GLY A 299 -3.07 -15.08 -9.53
N ALA A 300 -2.20 -14.65 -10.45
CA ALA A 300 -2.61 -13.87 -11.62
C ALA A 300 -3.60 -14.65 -12.51
N LYS A 301 -3.35 -15.94 -12.75
CA LYS A 301 -4.29 -16.82 -13.46
C LYS A 301 -5.62 -16.96 -12.73
N TYR A 302 -5.59 -17.09 -11.39
CA TYR A 302 -6.80 -17.13 -10.56
C TYR A 302 -7.63 -15.84 -10.71
N LEU A 303 -7.00 -14.67 -10.64
CA LEU A 303 -7.69 -13.38 -10.81
C LEU A 303 -8.32 -13.24 -12.19
N MET A 304 -7.59 -13.60 -13.25
CA MET A 304 -8.09 -13.51 -14.63
C MET A 304 -9.20 -14.53 -14.95
N GLY A 305 -9.31 -15.60 -14.16
CA GLY A 305 -10.38 -16.60 -14.29
C GLY A 305 -11.70 -16.20 -13.61
N ILE A 306 -11.72 -15.17 -12.76
CA ILE A 306 -12.93 -14.71 -12.08
C ILE A 306 -13.61 -13.63 -12.92
N PRO A 307 -14.93 -13.74 -13.20
CA PRO A 307 -15.66 -12.69 -13.89
C PRO A 307 -15.56 -11.34 -13.17
N ARG A 308 -15.21 -10.28 -13.91
CA ARG A 308 -14.98 -8.93 -13.37
C ARG A 308 -16.16 -8.40 -12.54
N ASN A 309 -17.40 -8.66 -12.99
CA ASN A 309 -18.62 -8.19 -12.36
C ASN A 309 -19.15 -9.12 -11.26
N ASN A 310 -18.36 -10.08 -10.77
CA ASN A 310 -18.77 -11.00 -9.72
C ASN A 310 -17.89 -10.84 -8.48
N GLN A 311 -17.83 -9.61 -7.96
CA GLN A 311 -17.03 -9.26 -6.80
C GLN A 311 -17.86 -8.48 -5.77
N ASP A 312 -17.97 -9.02 -4.56
CA ASP A 312 -18.63 -8.37 -3.42
C ASP A 312 -17.99 -7.02 -3.02
N TRP A 313 -16.72 -6.82 -3.40
CA TRP A 313 -15.89 -5.68 -3.04
C TRP A 313 -15.09 -5.22 -4.26
N PHE A 314 -15.77 -4.86 -5.34
CA PHE A 314 -15.17 -4.54 -6.63
C PHE A 314 -14.10 -3.44 -6.54
N THR A 315 -14.40 -2.30 -5.92
CA THR A 315 -13.45 -1.16 -5.79
C THR A 315 -12.21 -1.60 -5.04
N TYR A 316 -12.43 -2.22 -3.88
CA TYR A 316 -11.38 -2.67 -2.98
C TYR A 316 -10.51 -3.79 -3.56
N GLY A 317 -11.11 -4.75 -4.27
CA GLY A 317 -10.37 -5.81 -4.94
C GLY A 317 -9.49 -5.27 -6.06
N ASN A 318 -10.01 -4.34 -6.87
CA ASN A 318 -9.26 -3.74 -7.97
C ASN A 318 -8.18 -2.75 -7.52
N PHE A 319 -8.32 -2.12 -6.35
CA PHE A 319 -7.23 -1.34 -5.74
C PHE A 319 -5.93 -2.16 -5.59
N TYR A 320 -6.04 -3.46 -5.28
CA TYR A 320 -4.87 -4.36 -5.25
C TYR A 320 -4.59 -5.04 -6.58
N ALA A 321 -5.63 -5.40 -7.34
CA ALA A 321 -5.45 -6.17 -8.57
C ALA A 321 -4.73 -5.38 -9.65
N ALA A 322 -4.99 -4.06 -9.75
CA ALA A 322 -4.36 -3.22 -10.75
C ALA A 322 -2.83 -3.14 -10.59
N PRO A 323 -2.25 -2.72 -9.44
CA PRO A 323 -0.80 -2.73 -9.26
C PRO A 323 -0.20 -4.13 -9.33
N ALA A 324 -0.91 -5.15 -8.85
CA ALA A 324 -0.47 -6.54 -8.98
C ALA A 324 -0.31 -6.99 -10.44
N LEU A 325 -1.35 -6.80 -11.26
CA LEU A 325 -1.37 -7.28 -12.64
C LEU A 325 -0.54 -6.38 -13.57
N TYR A 326 -0.40 -5.09 -13.23
CA TYR A 326 0.56 -4.20 -13.86
C TYR A 326 2.00 -4.71 -13.69
N MET A 327 2.41 -5.10 -12.48
CA MET A 327 3.74 -5.67 -12.25
C MET A 327 3.92 -7.06 -12.85
N VAL A 328 2.85 -7.83 -13.09
CA VAL A 328 2.93 -9.06 -13.91
C VAL A 328 3.23 -8.70 -15.36
N GLY A 329 2.64 -7.62 -15.87
CA GLY A 329 2.93 -7.05 -17.18
C GLY A 329 2.41 -7.90 -18.34
N GLY A 330 2.88 -7.56 -19.54
CA GLY A 330 2.59 -8.27 -20.79
C GLY A 330 1.10 -8.42 -21.10
N ASP A 331 0.74 -9.54 -21.72
CA ASP A 331 -0.64 -9.83 -22.12
C ASP A 331 -1.63 -9.90 -20.94
N THR A 332 -1.15 -10.29 -19.75
CA THR A 332 -1.98 -10.31 -18.53
C THR A 332 -2.43 -8.90 -18.16
N TRP A 333 -1.48 -7.95 -18.12
CA TRP A 333 -1.77 -6.54 -17.87
C TRP A 333 -2.69 -5.96 -18.94
N SER A 334 -2.38 -6.17 -20.22
CA SER A 334 -3.17 -5.66 -21.34
C SER A 334 -4.64 -6.10 -21.29
N ARG A 335 -4.91 -7.38 -21.03
CA ARG A 335 -6.28 -7.92 -20.95
C ARG A 335 -7.04 -7.44 -19.72
N TYR A 336 -6.35 -7.34 -18.58
CA TYR A 336 -6.94 -6.80 -17.37
C TYR A 336 -7.32 -5.33 -17.60
N TYR A 337 -6.35 -4.51 -18.01
CA TYR A 337 -6.53 -3.07 -18.20
C TYR A 337 -7.61 -2.76 -19.23
N ALA A 338 -7.62 -3.45 -20.37
CA ALA A 338 -8.62 -3.22 -21.41
C ALA A 338 -10.06 -3.31 -20.89
N GLY A 339 -10.38 -4.33 -20.10
CA GLY A 339 -11.76 -4.48 -19.62
C GLY A 339 -12.06 -3.79 -18.28
N ILE A 340 -11.07 -3.54 -17.39
CA ILE A 340 -11.34 -2.64 -16.26
C ILE A 340 -11.57 -1.22 -16.77
N LYS A 341 -10.78 -0.74 -17.75
CA LYS A 341 -11.00 0.54 -18.42
C LYS A 341 -12.41 0.63 -19.00
N GLU A 342 -12.84 -0.39 -19.73
CA GLU A 342 -14.20 -0.43 -20.30
C GLU A 342 -15.27 -0.26 -19.21
N THR A 343 -15.21 -1.05 -18.14
CA THR A 343 -16.17 -0.98 -17.02
C THR A 343 -16.17 0.40 -16.36
N LEU A 344 -14.99 0.99 -16.12
CA LEU A 344 -14.87 2.29 -15.46
C LEU A 344 -15.37 3.43 -16.36
N ILE A 345 -15.05 3.40 -17.65
CA ILE A 345 -15.51 4.41 -18.62
C ILE A 345 -17.03 4.33 -18.84
N GLN A 346 -17.64 3.14 -18.74
CA GLN A 346 -19.09 2.99 -18.86
C GLN A 346 -19.87 3.47 -17.62
N SER A 347 -19.23 3.45 -16.45
CA SER A 347 -19.87 3.78 -15.16
C SER A 347 -19.57 5.19 -14.65
N VAL A 348 -18.67 5.93 -15.31
CA VAL A 348 -18.30 7.29 -14.89
C VAL A 348 -19.46 8.27 -15.08
N THR A 349 -19.73 9.07 -14.05
CA THR A 349 -20.61 10.24 -14.15
C THR A 349 -19.78 11.44 -14.54
N THR A 350 -20.21 12.19 -15.56
CA THR A 350 -19.54 13.43 -15.99
C THR A 350 -20.54 14.59 -15.99
N ARG A 351 -20.14 15.73 -15.42
CA ARG A 351 -20.91 16.97 -15.41
C ARG A 351 -19.98 18.15 -15.61
N GLY A 352 -20.11 18.84 -16.74
CA GLY A 352 -19.14 19.85 -17.13
C GLY A 352 -17.76 19.23 -17.33
N ASP A 353 -16.75 19.78 -16.65
CA ASP A 353 -15.38 19.29 -16.66
C ASP A 353 -15.03 18.39 -15.46
N LEU A 354 -16.04 17.94 -14.69
CA LEU A 354 -15.89 17.04 -13.56
C LEU A 354 -16.33 15.62 -13.94
N SER A 355 -15.53 14.63 -13.54
CA SER A 355 -15.85 13.20 -13.68
C SER A 355 -15.72 12.50 -12.33
N TRP A 356 -16.66 11.62 -11.97
CA TRP A 356 -16.59 10.86 -10.72
C TRP A 356 -17.35 9.54 -10.83
N TRP A 357 -17.16 8.67 -9.85
CA TRP A 357 -17.88 7.41 -9.76
C TRP A 357 -18.69 7.34 -8.48
N GLU A 358 -19.95 6.95 -8.64
CA GLU A 358 -20.79 6.54 -7.53
C GLU A 358 -20.39 5.12 -7.08
N PRO A 359 -20.61 4.75 -5.81
CA PRO A 359 -20.26 3.44 -5.26
C PRO A 359 -21.21 2.30 -5.73
N THR A 360 -21.58 2.28 -7.00
CA THR A 360 -22.58 1.36 -7.57
C THR A 360 -21.99 0.03 -8.02
N LEU A 361 -20.68 -0.04 -8.25
CA LEU A 361 -19.99 -1.27 -8.66
C LEU A 361 -19.72 -2.22 -7.47
N ASP A 362 -19.78 -1.73 -6.23
CA ASP A 362 -19.65 -2.54 -5.01
C ASP A 362 -21.00 -3.19 -4.65
N GLN A 363 -21.30 -4.33 -5.28
CA GLN A 363 -22.62 -4.99 -5.21
C GLN A 363 -23.14 -5.21 -3.78
N GLY A 364 -24.21 -4.48 -3.42
CA GLY A 364 -25.07 -4.82 -2.28
C GLY A 364 -24.55 -4.46 -0.89
N ARG A 365 -23.40 -3.77 -0.79
CA ARG A 365 -22.94 -3.15 0.45
C ARG A 365 -22.81 -1.68 0.15
N MET A 366 -23.52 -0.80 0.88
CA MET A 366 -23.43 0.64 0.66
C MET A 366 -21.96 1.03 0.59
N GLY A 367 -21.42 1.26 -0.61
CA GLY A 367 -19.98 1.40 -0.79
C GLY A 367 -19.46 2.62 -0.04
N VAL A 368 -18.14 2.73 0.12
CA VAL A 368 -17.53 3.70 1.04
C VAL A 368 -17.93 5.14 0.70
N GLY A 369 -17.87 5.49 -0.60
CA GLY A 369 -18.33 6.78 -1.09
C GLY A 369 -17.65 7.21 -2.38
N GLN A 370 -18.11 8.33 -2.93
CA GLN A 370 -17.68 8.85 -4.23
C GLN A 370 -16.20 9.28 -4.25
N VAL A 371 -15.64 9.77 -3.13
CA VAL A 371 -14.22 10.17 -3.07
C VAL A 371 -13.35 8.93 -3.16
N TYR A 372 -13.69 7.90 -2.39
CA TYR A 372 -12.96 6.63 -2.41
C TYR A 372 -12.98 5.99 -3.80
N CYS A 373 -14.16 5.80 -4.38
CA CYS A 373 -14.31 5.18 -5.70
C CYS A 373 -13.57 6.00 -6.77
N THR A 374 -13.73 7.33 -6.77
CA THR A 374 -13.08 8.19 -7.76
C THR A 374 -11.56 8.17 -7.65
N ALA A 375 -11.01 8.19 -6.43
CA ALA A 375 -9.57 8.10 -6.22
C ALA A 375 -9.00 6.76 -6.71
N VAL A 376 -9.63 5.63 -6.34
CA VAL A 376 -9.16 4.31 -6.76
C VAL A 376 -9.24 4.14 -8.27
N TYR A 377 -10.37 4.49 -8.89
CA TYR A 377 -10.58 4.27 -10.32
C TYR A 377 -9.74 5.19 -11.20
N ALA A 378 -9.61 6.47 -10.85
CA ALA A 378 -8.74 7.37 -11.58
C ALA A 378 -7.26 6.96 -11.42
N MET A 379 -6.85 6.47 -10.24
CA MET A 379 -5.51 5.90 -10.05
C MET A 379 -5.27 4.70 -10.98
N ILE A 380 -6.23 3.78 -11.09
CA ILE A 380 -6.14 2.60 -11.99
C ILE A 380 -6.01 3.05 -13.45
N LEU A 381 -6.86 3.97 -13.90
CA LEU A 381 -6.82 4.50 -15.27
C LEU A 381 -5.51 5.26 -15.57
N ALA A 382 -4.90 5.89 -14.57
CA ALA A 382 -3.65 6.62 -14.72
C ALA A 382 -2.39 5.74 -14.66
N MET A 383 -2.50 4.45 -14.33
CA MET A 383 -1.34 3.55 -14.23
C MET A 383 -0.44 3.49 -15.47
N PRO A 384 -0.97 3.52 -16.71
CA PRO A 384 -0.14 3.59 -17.93
C PRO A 384 0.70 4.87 -18.07
N TYR A 385 0.55 5.86 -17.18
CA TYR A 385 1.44 7.03 -17.14
C TYR A 385 2.76 6.75 -16.40
N HIS A 386 2.86 5.65 -15.66
CA HIS A 386 4.10 5.20 -15.02
C HIS A 386 4.68 6.11 -13.92
N TYR A 387 3.89 7.06 -13.39
CA TYR A 387 4.38 8.06 -12.43
C TYR A 387 4.62 7.57 -10.99
N ILE A 388 4.09 6.40 -10.58
CA ILE A 388 4.32 5.86 -9.24
C ILE A 388 5.56 4.93 -9.26
N PRO A 389 6.68 5.30 -8.62
CA PRO A 389 7.91 4.50 -8.64
C PRO A 389 7.75 3.10 -8.05
N LEU A 390 6.91 2.93 -7.04
CA LEU A 390 6.62 1.63 -6.40
C LEU A 390 6.18 0.53 -7.36
N TYR A 391 5.56 0.88 -8.48
CA TYR A 391 5.03 -0.11 -9.43
C TYR A 391 6.06 -0.54 -10.47
N GLN A 392 7.22 0.12 -10.52
CA GLN A 392 8.27 -0.18 -11.48
C GLN A 392 9.14 -1.34 -10.97
N ARG A 393 9.50 -2.26 -11.87
CA ARG A 393 10.26 -3.48 -11.56
C ARG A 393 11.73 -3.20 -11.27
#